data_AF-A0A7S1LV91-F1
#
_entry.id   AF-A0A7S1LV91-F1
#
_cell.length_a   1.000
_cell.length_b   1.000
_cell.length_c   1.000
_cell.angle_alpha   90.00
_cell.angle_beta   90.00
_cell.angle_gamma   90.00
#
_symmetry.space_group_name_H-M   'P 1'
#
loop_
_entity.id
_entity.type
_entity.pdbx_description
1 polymer ?
#
loop_
_entity_poly.entity_id
_entity_poly.type
_entity_poly.pdbx_seq_one_letter_code
_entity_poly.pdbx_strand_id
1 'polypeptide(L)'
;QLQALEASRADGGGAAALAGVVRAKGQLWVATANAHHVDIHAAGRMVGLQPSDEPYLAAIPRSEWDENQRAGQKAMEMMGAWHPENGDRESEVVLIGVGLDRARVLAELDAALLTDEEMAGGASSWRAFEDVLWDGRYFEFDPESCSHGGCS
;
A
#
# COMPACT_ATOMS: atom_id res chain seq x y z
N GLN A 1 1.02 2.13 12.47
CA GLN A 1 -0.27 2.86 12.34
C GLN A 1 -1.42 2.02 11.74
N LEU A 2 -1.31 0.67 11.68
CA LEU A 2 -2.42 -0.23 11.30
C LEU A 2 -3.14 -0.87 12.50
N GLN A 3 -2.98 -0.29 13.70
CA GLN A 3 -3.69 -0.74 14.90
C GLN A 3 -5.22 -0.70 14.73
N ALA A 4 -5.74 0.16 13.83
CA ALA A 4 -7.17 0.23 13.50
C ALA A 4 -7.73 -1.07 12.86
N LEU A 5 -6.94 -1.76 12.02
CA LEU A 5 -7.40 -2.94 11.29
C LEU A 5 -7.22 -4.25 12.09
N GLU A 6 -6.22 -4.33 12.96
CA GLU A 6 -5.92 -5.54 13.75
C GLU A 6 -6.55 -5.57 15.16
N ALA A 7 -7.10 -4.46 15.66
CA ALA A 7 -7.71 -4.36 16.99
C ALA A 7 -8.99 -5.22 17.22
N SER A 8 -9.21 -6.27 16.42
CA SER A 8 -10.26 -7.28 16.67
C SER A 8 -9.73 -8.63 17.15
N ARG A 9 -8.41 -8.79 17.33
CA ARG A 9 -7.84 -10.05 17.84
C ARG A 9 -7.78 -10.16 19.36
N ALA A 10 -7.91 -9.06 20.09
CA ALA A 10 -7.98 -9.07 21.55
C ALA A 10 -9.12 -8.15 22.02
N ASP A 11 -9.94 -8.70 22.92
CA ASP A 11 -11.05 -8.07 23.65
C ASP A 11 -12.39 -7.92 22.91
N GLY A 12 -13.32 -8.77 23.33
CA GLY A 12 -14.71 -8.73 22.92
C GLY A 12 -15.35 -7.38 23.25
N GLY A 13 -15.90 -6.73 22.22
CA GLY A 13 -16.74 -5.54 22.38
C GLY A 13 -16.57 -4.47 21.29
N GLY A 14 -15.44 -4.45 20.57
CA GLY A 14 -15.26 -3.58 19.41
C GLY A 14 -15.60 -4.33 18.12
N ALA A 15 -16.65 -3.94 17.40
CA ALA A 15 -16.87 -4.50 16.06
C ALA A 15 -15.61 -4.25 15.21
N ALA A 16 -15.05 -5.27 14.57
CA ALA A 16 -13.82 -5.14 13.77
C ALA A 16 -13.95 -4.02 12.72
N ALA A 17 -12.87 -3.29 12.39
CA ALA A 17 -12.88 -2.20 11.40
C ALA A 17 -13.49 -2.60 10.04
N LEU A 18 -13.40 -3.89 9.69
CA LEU A 18 -13.98 -4.48 8.48
C LEU A 18 -15.25 -5.29 8.73
N ALA A 19 -15.98 -5.02 9.82
CA ALA A 19 -17.23 -5.71 10.13
C ALA A 19 -18.23 -5.57 8.97
N GLY A 20 -18.80 -6.69 8.53
CA GLY A 20 -19.72 -6.74 7.40
C GLY A 20 -19.03 -6.81 6.03
N VAL A 21 -17.70 -6.64 5.93
CA VAL A 21 -16.95 -6.93 4.70
C VAL A 21 -16.91 -8.44 4.49
N VAL A 22 -17.34 -8.86 3.31
CA VAL A 22 -17.34 -10.26 2.86
C VAL A 22 -16.13 -10.52 1.97
N ARG A 23 -15.75 -9.55 1.13
CA ARG A 23 -14.62 -9.63 0.22
C ARG A 23 -13.92 -8.29 0.08
N ALA A 24 -12.60 -8.31 -0.01
CA ALA A 24 -11.79 -7.16 -0.41
C ALA A 24 -10.87 -7.57 -1.58
N LYS A 25 -10.59 -6.65 -2.49
CA LYS A 25 -9.51 -6.78 -3.48
C LYS A 25 -8.98 -5.40 -3.85
N GLY A 26 -7.67 -5.26 -3.95
CA GLY A 26 -7.06 -4.01 -4.37
C GLY A 26 -5.55 -3.99 -4.17
N GLN A 27 -5.00 -2.79 -4.28
CA GLN A 27 -3.61 -2.46 -4.07
C GLN A 27 -3.53 -1.33 -3.04
N LEU A 28 -2.57 -1.43 -2.13
CA LEU A 28 -2.30 -0.43 -1.11
C LEU A 28 -0.87 0.05 -1.26
N TRP A 29 -0.69 1.37 -1.15
CA TRP A 29 0.61 1.95 -0.89
C TRP A 29 0.85 1.98 0.62
N VAL A 30 1.87 1.26 1.09
CA VAL A 30 2.19 1.12 2.51
C VAL A 30 3.56 1.73 2.80
N ALA A 31 3.65 2.58 3.82
CA ALA A 31 4.87 3.31 4.16
C ALA A 31 6.09 2.40 4.42
N THR A 32 5.89 1.25 5.06
CA THR A 32 6.95 0.26 5.34
C THR A 32 7.30 -0.61 4.12
N ALA A 33 6.46 -0.59 3.07
CA ALA A 33 6.68 -1.25 1.78
C ALA A 33 6.71 -0.22 0.63
N ASN A 34 7.32 0.94 0.84
CA ASN A 34 7.16 2.13 0.00
C ASN A 34 7.58 1.94 -1.48
N ALA A 35 8.44 0.96 -1.79
CA ALA A 35 8.87 0.74 -3.16
C ALA A 35 7.91 -0.12 -3.97
N HIS A 36 7.00 -0.86 -3.34
CA HIS A 36 6.17 -1.87 -4.00
C HIS A 36 4.69 -1.66 -3.65
N HIS A 37 3.79 -1.93 -4.59
CA HIS A 37 2.37 -1.98 -4.26
C HIS A 37 2.07 -3.25 -3.46
N VAL A 38 1.15 -3.15 -2.51
CA VAL A 38 0.75 -4.28 -1.66
C VAL A 38 -0.62 -4.75 -2.09
N ASP A 39 -0.68 -5.93 -2.67
CA ASP A 39 -1.94 -6.57 -3.02
C ASP A 39 -2.69 -6.98 -1.75
N ILE A 40 -3.91 -6.47 -1.60
CA ILE A 40 -4.86 -6.90 -0.58
C ILE A 40 -5.92 -7.79 -1.19
N HIS A 41 -6.17 -8.92 -0.54
CA HIS A 41 -7.34 -9.75 -0.80
C HIS A 41 -7.94 -10.25 0.50
N ALA A 42 -9.26 -10.21 0.61
CA ALA A 42 -9.95 -10.80 1.74
C ALA A 42 -11.14 -11.63 1.26
N ALA A 43 -11.39 -12.74 1.94
CA ALA A 43 -12.57 -13.57 1.76
C ALA A 43 -12.99 -14.18 3.10
N GLY A 44 -14.15 -13.76 3.61
CA GLY A 44 -14.60 -14.15 4.94
C GLY A 44 -13.64 -13.65 6.02
N ARG A 45 -13.06 -14.57 6.82
CA ARG A 45 -12.13 -14.24 7.92
C ARG A 45 -10.66 -14.27 7.52
N MET A 46 -10.37 -14.55 6.26
CA MET A 46 -9.00 -14.61 5.74
C MET A 46 -8.68 -13.29 5.05
N VAL A 47 -7.54 -12.70 5.42
CA VAL A 47 -6.97 -11.51 4.79
C VAL A 47 -5.55 -11.88 4.40
N GLY A 48 -5.18 -11.58 3.15
CA GLY A 48 -3.83 -11.67 2.65
C GLY A 48 -3.35 -10.31 2.19
N LEU A 49 -2.10 -10.00 2.54
CA LEU A 49 -1.34 -8.84 2.11
C LEU A 49 -0.04 -9.33 1.51
N GLN A 50 0.22 -8.95 0.26
CA GLN A 50 1.42 -9.39 -0.44
C GLN A 50 2.04 -8.21 -1.18
N PRO A 51 3.25 -7.77 -0.80
CA PRO A 51 4.04 -6.88 -1.63
C PRO A 51 4.29 -7.53 -3.00
N SER A 52 4.15 -6.73 -4.04
CA SER A 52 4.47 -7.14 -5.41
C SER A 52 5.97 -7.29 -5.63
N ASP A 53 6.33 -8.12 -6.60
CA ASP A 53 7.72 -8.30 -7.01
C ASP A 53 8.22 -7.07 -7.80
N GLU A 54 7.34 -6.41 -8.56
CA GLU A 54 7.68 -5.22 -9.33
C GLU A 54 7.56 -3.94 -8.49
N PRO A 55 8.60 -3.09 -8.47
CA PRO A 55 8.52 -1.82 -7.78
C PRO A 55 7.66 -0.82 -8.57
N TYR A 56 7.14 0.19 -7.86
CA TYR A 56 6.65 1.41 -8.49
C TYR A 56 7.73 2.01 -9.39
N LEU A 57 7.33 2.57 -10.53
CA LEU A 57 8.26 3.26 -11.43
C LEU A 57 8.98 4.40 -10.69
N ALA A 58 8.26 5.10 -9.81
CA ALA A 58 8.80 6.17 -8.98
C ALA A 58 9.68 5.69 -7.81
N ALA A 59 9.87 4.39 -7.61
CA ALA A 59 10.85 3.84 -6.69
C ALA A 59 12.21 3.59 -7.37
N ILE A 60 12.22 3.41 -8.70
CA ILE A 60 13.42 3.16 -9.49
C ILE A 60 14.18 4.48 -9.69
N PRO A 61 15.50 4.55 -9.42
CA PRO A 61 16.30 5.73 -9.72
C PRO A 61 16.19 6.13 -11.20
N ARG A 62 15.94 7.42 -11.46
CA ARG A 62 15.74 7.96 -12.83
C ARG A 62 16.87 7.63 -13.81
N SER A 63 18.10 7.47 -13.31
CA SER A 63 19.27 7.07 -14.10
C SER A 63 19.19 5.65 -14.64
N GLU A 64 18.41 4.78 -14.00
CA GLU A 64 18.24 3.37 -14.38
C GLU A 64 17.04 3.14 -15.30
N TRP A 65 16.26 4.19 -15.59
CA TRP A 65 15.09 4.05 -16.43
C TRP A 65 15.47 3.73 -17.88
N ASP A 66 14.74 2.80 -18.48
CA ASP A 66 14.77 2.56 -19.92
C ASP A 66 13.79 3.51 -20.67
N GLU A 67 13.70 3.34 -21.99
CA GLU A 67 12.83 4.18 -22.81
C GLU A 67 11.34 3.87 -22.61
N ASN A 68 11.00 2.62 -22.32
CA ASN A 68 9.62 2.20 -22.07
C ASN A 68 9.10 2.80 -20.77
N GLN A 69 9.92 2.81 -19.73
CA GLN A 69 9.65 3.42 -18.43
C GLN A 69 9.46 4.93 -18.55
N ARG A 70 10.32 5.62 -19.31
CA ARG A 70 10.13 7.05 -19.62
C ARG A 70 8.83 7.31 -20.38
N ALA A 71 8.49 6.47 -21.34
CA ALA A 71 7.22 6.58 -22.06
C ALA A 71 6.01 6.31 -21.15
N GLY A 72 6.11 5.31 -20.28
CA GLY A 72 5.09 4.94 -19.29
C GLY A 72 4.78 6.09 -18.33
N GLN A 73 5.81 6.75 -17.77
CA GLN A 73 5.62 7.95 -16.95
C GLN A 73 4.85 9.05 -17.70
N LYS A 74 5.25 9.39 -18.93
CA LYS A 74 4.54 10.41 -19.72
C LYS A 74 3.08 10.04 -19.94
N ALA A 75 2.80 8.76 -20.22
CA ALA A 75 1.42 8.29 -20.35
C ALA A 75 0.64 8.46 -19.05
N MET A 76 1.22 8.11 -17.90
CA MET A 76 0.59 8.30 -16.58
C MET A 76 0.34 9.77 -16.27
N GLU A 77 1.28 10.67 -16.57
CA GLU A 77 1.10 12.12 -16.45
C GLU A 77 -0.09 12.61 -17.29
N MET A 78 -0.20 12.16 -18.55
CA MET A 78 -1.32 12.53 -19.43
C MET A 78 -2.67 12.01 -18.94
N MET A 79 -2.69 10.89 -18.21
CA MET A 79 -3.91 10.28 -17.64
C MET A 79 -4.23 10.80 -16.23
N GLY A 80 -3.35 11.59 -15.62
CA GLY A 80 -3.49 12.05 -14.23
C GLY A 80 -3.16 10.98 -13.19
N ALA A 81 -2.52 9.89 -13.58
CA ALA A 81 -2.10 8.79 -12.71
C ALA A 81 -0.66 8.95 -12.18
N TRP A 82 -0.08 10.14 -12.32
CA TRP A 82 1.28 10.46 -11.84
C TRP A 82 1.26 11.68 -10.92
N HIS A 83 1.55 11.47 -9.63
CA HIS A 83 1.71 12.54 -8.66
C HIS A 83 3.10 13.19 -8.79
N PRO A 84 3.23 14.53 -8.71
CA PRO A 84 4.52 15.22 -8.85
C PRO A 84 5.57 14.77 -7.81
N GLU A 85 5.14 14.42 -6.60
CA GLU A 85 6.05 14.04 -5.51
C GLU A 85 6.12 12.52 -5.29
N ASN A 86 5.02 11.81 -5.54
CA ASN A 86 4.88 10.39 -5.16
C ASN A 86 4.91 9.46 -6.39
N GLY A 87 4.85 10.03 -7.59
CA GLY A 87 4.81 9.32 -8.87
C GLY A 87 3.55 8.47 -9.01
N ASP A 88 3.73 7.21 -9.37
CA ASP A 88 2.67 6.22 -9.60
C ASP A 88 2.18 5.52 -8.31
N ARG A 89 2.53 6.03 -7.14
CA ARG A 89 2.10 5.47 -5.85
C ARG A 89 0.67 5.87 -5.54
N GLU A 90 -0.20 4.88 -5.44
CA GLU A 90 -1.61 5.04 -5.06
C GLU A 90 -2.15 3.84 -4.30
N SER A 91 -3.26 4.05 -3.60
CA SER A 91 -4.04 2.99 -2.95
C SER A 91 -5.43 2.93 -3.59
N GLU A 92 -5.79 1.76 -4.11
CA GLU A 92 -7.12 1.47 -4.66
C GLU A 92 -7.64 0.15 -4.08
N VAL A 93 -8.77 0.17 -3.40
CA VAL A 93 -9.36 -1.04 -2.83
C VAL A 93 -10.88 -1.07 -2.98
N VAL A 94 -11.40 -2.22 -3.39
CA VAL A 94 -12.82 -2.51 -3.46
C VAL A 94 -13.21 -3.39 -2.29
N LEU A 95 -14.16 -2.91 -1.49
CA LEU A 95 -14.74 -3.63 -0.36
C LEU A 95 -16.19 -4.00 -0.67
N ILE A 96 -16.52 -5.28 -0.59
CA ILE A 96 -17.87 -5.81 -0.80
C ILE A 96 -18.35 -6.38 0.53
N GLY A 97 -19.51 -5.93 0.99
CA GLY A 97 -20.07 -6.34 2.27
C GLY A 97 -21.58 -6.38 2.31
N VAL A 98 -22.12 -7.03 3.34
CA VAL A 98 -23.56 -7.07 3.67
C VAL A 98 -23.74 -6.45 5.05
N GLY A 99 -24.58 -5.43 5.17
CA GLY A 99 -24.70 -4.65 6.41
C GLY A 99 -23.44 -3.86 6.76
N LEU A 100 -22.62 -3.52 5.74
CA LEU A 100 -21.40 -2.76 5.89
C LEU A 100 -21.71 -1.36 6.44
N ASP A 101 -21.06 -0.99 7.55
CA ASP A 101 -21.01 0.40 7.98
C ASP A 101 -19.95 1.15 7.17
N ARG A 102 -20.38 1.69 6.02
CA ARG A 102 -19.50 2.43 5.10
C ARG A 102 -18.81 3.61 5.79
N ALA A 103 -19.52 4.34 6.65
CA ALA A 103 -18.96 5.53 7.29
C ALA A 103 -17.83 5.14 8.24
N ARG A 104 -18.03 4.08 9.00
CA ARG A 104 -16.99 3.55 9.87
C ARG A 104 -15.78 3.04 9.08
N VAL A 105 -16.00 2.24 8.05
CA VAL A 105 -14.90 1.70 7.24
C VAL A 105 -14.05 2.82 6.64
N LEU A 106 -14.68 3.88 6.13
CA LEU A 106 -13.96 5.05 5.64
C LEU A 106 -13.19 5.75 6.76
N ALA A 107 -13.78 5.94 7.93
CA ALA A 107 -13.09 6.56 9.06
C ALA A 107 -11.86 5.76 9.52
N GLU A 108 -11.92 4.43 9.50
CA GLU A 108 -10.78 3.58 9.86
C GLU A 108 -9.69 3.59 8.77
N LEU A 109 -10.07 3.67 7.48
CA LEU A 109 -9.13 3.85 6.37
C LEU A 109 -8.46 5.23 6.42
N ASP A 110 -9.23 6.29 6.66
CA ASP A 110 -8.72 7.66 6.80
C ASP A 110 -7.78 7.78 7.99
N ALA A 111 -8.09 7.12 9.11
CA ALA A 111 -7.22 7.07 10.29
C ALA A 111 -5.92 6.26 10.07
N ALA A 112 -5.88 5.41 9.05
CA ALA A 112 -4.69 4.65 8.67
C ALA A 112 -3.79 5.41 7.68
N LEU A 113 -4.23 6.57 7.16
CA LEU A 113 -3.39 7.42 6.32
C LEU A 113 -2.28 8.08 7.16
N LEU A 114 -1.13 8.28 6.53
CA LEU A 114 -0.09 9.12 7.09
C LEU A 114 -0.61 10.56 7.21
N THR A 115 -0.27 11.20 8.33
CA THR A 115 -0.47 12.64 8.49
C THR A 115 0.48 13.43 7.59
N ASP A 116 0.19 14.71 7.33
CA ASP A 116 1.07 15.58 6.53
C ASP A 116 2.50 15.66 7.10
N GLU A 117 2.63 15.64 8.43
CA GLU A 117 3.93 15.65 9.12
C GLU A 117 4.69 14.33 8.88
N GLU A 118 4.00 13.19 9.00
CA GLU A 118 4.58 11.88 8.74
C GLU A 118 4.98 11.73 7.27
N MET A 119 4.13 12.20 6.34
CA MET A 119 4.43 12.24 4.92
C MET A 119 5.68 13.08 4.62
N ALA A 120 5.80 14.26 5.23
CA ALA A 120 6.96 15.14 5.06
C ALA A 120 8.27 14.53 5.60
N GLY A 121 8.19 13.62 6.57
CA GLY A 121 9.34 12.86 7.08
C GLY A 121 9.96 11.90 6.06
N GLY A 122 9.20 11.48 5.05
CA GLY A 122 9.65 10.64 3.95
C GLY A 122 10.11 9.22 4.34
N ALA A 123 10.58 8.48 3.34
CA ALA A 123 10.95 7.07 3.47
C ALA A 123 11.96 6.78 4.60
N SER A 124 12.92 7.69 4.85
CA SER A 124 13.87 7.55 5.96
C SER A 124 13.19 7.49 7.32
N SER A 125 12.13 8.28 7.51
CA SER A 125 11.38 8.33 8.77
C SER A 125 10.40 7.17 8.87
N TRP A 126 9.80 6.75 7.75
CA TRP A 126 8.86 5.62 7.71
C TRP A 126 9.50 4.28 8.11
N ARG A 127 10.81 4.13 7.88
CA ARG A 127 11.62 3.00 8.37
C ARG A 127 11.67 2.86 9.89
N ALA A 128 11.29 3.90 10.63
CA ALA A 128 11.24 3.86 12.09
C ALA A 128 9.83 3.53 12.61
N PHE A 129 8.82 3.44 11.73
CA PHE A 129 7.49 3.03 12.14
C PHE A 129 7.47 1.56 12.54
N GLU A 130 6.66 1.23 13.53
CA GLU A 130 6.43 -0.16 13.88
C GLU A 130 5.73 -0.88 12.72
N ASP A 131 6.42 -1.85 12.12
CA ASP A 131 5.85 -2.75 11.12
C ASP A 131 5.15 -3.93 11.80
N VAL A 132 3.84 -3.90 11.75
CA VAL A 132 2.95 -4.95 12.26
C VAL A 132 2.54 -5.95 11.18
N LEU A 133 2.89 -5.70 9.91
CA LEU A 133 2.43 -6.51 8.78
C LEU A 133 3.39 -7.62 8.42
N TRP A 134 4.70 -7.37 8.50
CA TRP A 134 5.72 -8.30 8.04
C TRP A 134 6.86 -8.53 9.05
N ASP A 135 6.57 -8.35 10.34
CA ASP A 135 7.48 -8.57 11.47
C ASP A 135 8.75 -7.71 11.40
N GLY A 136 8.63 -6.43 11.03
CA GLY A 136 9.77 -5.51 10.94
C GLY A 136 10.48 -5.53 9.58
N ARG A 137 9.89 -6.16 8.56
CA ARG A 137 10.48 -6.21 7.21
C ARG A 137 10.07 -4.97 6.43
N TYR A 138 11.06 -4.42 5.73
CA TYR A 138 10.88 -3.25 4.85
C TYR A 138 11.09 -3.65 3.41
N PHE A 139 10.21 -3.20 2.54
CA PHE A 139 10.27 -3.47 1.11
C PHE A 139 10.64 -2.17 0.38
N GLU A 140 11.94 -2.02 0.14
CA GLU A 140 12.49 -0.95 -0.66
C GLU A 140 13.05 -1.45 -1.98
N PHE A 141 13.26 -0.52 -2.91
CA PHE A 141 13.86 -0.84 -4.19
C PHE A 141 15.28 -1.35 -3.97
N ASP A 142 15.51 -2.60 -4.35
CA ASP A 142 16.82 -3.22 -4.38
C ASP A 142 17.24 -3.44 -5.84
N PRO A 143 18.24 -2.70 -6.37
CA PRO A 143 18.69 -2.85 -7.75
C PRO A 143 19.25 -4.26 -8.04
N GLU A 144 19.70 -5.01 -7.04
CA GLU A 144 20.20 -6.38 -7.21
C GLU A 144 19.06 -7.40 -7.40
N SER A 145 17.86 -7.10 -6.91
CA SER A 145 16.69 -7.96 -7.09
C SER A 145 16.21 -8.01 -8.55
N CYS A 146 16.34 -6.91 -9.29
CA CYS A 146 16.07 -6.85 -10.74
C CYS A 146 17.10 -7.62 -11.59
N SER A 147 18.29 -7.92 -11.05
CA SER A 147 19.37 -8.58 -11.81
C SER A 147 19.19 -10.09 -11.99
N HIS A 148 18.24 -10.70 -11.26
CA HIS A 148 17.94 -12.15 -11.32
C HIS A 148 16.81 -12.51 -12.28
N GLY A 149 16.71 -11.80 -13.40
CA GLY A 149 16.05 -12.27 -14.61
C GLY A 149 14.54 -12.36 -14.52
N GLY A 150 13.87 -11.20 -14.63
CA GLY A 150 12.43 -11.18 -14.88
C GLY A 150 11.74 -9.86 -14.57
N CYS A 151 12.17 -8.74 -15.16
CA CYS A 151 11.17 -7.76 -15.58
C CYS A 151 10.54 -8.33 -16.85
N SER A 152 9.27 -8.73 -16.80
CA SER A 152 8.54 -9.32 -17.93
C SER A 152 7.12 -8.79 -17.97
#